data_AF-A0A1F8PWD7-F1
#
_entry.id   AF-A0A1F8PWD7-F1
#
_cell.length_a   1.000
_cell.length_b   1.000
_cell.length_c   1.000
_cell.angle_alpha   90.00
_cell.angle_beta   90.00
_cell.angle_gamma   90.00
#
_symmetry.space_group_name_H-M   'P 1'
#
loop_
_entity.id
_entity.type
_entity.pdbx_description
1 polymer ?
#
loop_
_entity_poly.entity_id
_entity_poly.type
_entity_poly.pdbx_seq_one_letter_code
_entity_poly.pdbx_strand_id
1 'polypeptide(L)'
;MLPADTLVYVTGTHFDQHWQTYLQVALGVGAEQGFLDGFQQAFGFSLRDDLLTHLMGDWAFYVVPSSEGLLADQADINLAVSLLVQSDGAIDFKSIAGHLGDAGLGSGITVVERDREGASYYEVVNQFNDFPIFAFGSEAGYAMFGSDLSAIQTPFTANTNLLASTDYQAAQGALPGGMQATFYLDIQSLFGNIREGLEPVERESFNEITAYFDQVELIASGNRLLNPGVAHNSMVILLSGE
;
A
#
# COMPACT_ATOMS: atom_id res chain seq x y z
N MET A 1 10.93 1.33 6.69
CA MET A 1 10.36 1.80 7.97
C MET A 1 8.88 1.93 7.74
N LEU A 2 8.06 1.17 8.46
CA LEU A 2 6.60 1.29 8.36
C LEU A 2 6.07 1.88 9.67
N PRO A 3 4.92 2.58 9.64
CA PRO A 3 4.30 3.14 10.84
C PRO A 3 4.00 2.07 11.91
N ALA A 4 4.07 2.42 13.20
CA ALA A 4 3.88 1.44 14.28
C ALA A 4 2.47 0.81 14.32
N ASP A 5 1.49 1.53 13.83
CA ASP A 5 0.08 1.16 13.70
C ASP A 5 -0.23 0.49 12.34
N THR A 6 0.79 0.04 11.60
CA THR A 6 0.58 -0.78 10.40
C THR A 6 -0.24 -2.03 10.75
N LEU A 7 -1.41 -2.16 10.15
CA LEU A 7 -2.35 -3.26 10.37
C LEU A 7 -2.04 -4.44 9.46
N VAL A 8 -1.62 -4.17 8.24
CA VAL A 8 -1.23 -5.18 7.26
C VAL A 8 0.04 -4.72 6.59
N TYR A 9 0.99 -5.62 6.37
CA TYR A 9 1.98 -5.39 5.32
C TYR A 9 2.34 -6.67 4.59
N VAL A 10 2.74 -6.49 3.33
CA VAL A 10 3.37 -7.49 2.47
C VAL A 10 4.62 -6.82 1.92
N THR A 11 5.75 -7.51 1.93
CA THR A 11 7.00 -6.98 1.38
C THR A 11 7.72 -8.03 0.52
N GLY A 12 8.52 -7.54 -0.41
CA GLY A 12 9.34 -8.37 -1.27
C GLY A 12 10.51 -7.59 -1.85
N THR A 13 11.23 -8.26 -2.73
CA THR A 13 12.36 -7.71 -3.50
C THR A 13 12.01 -7.82 -4.99
N HIS A 14 12.75 -7.12 -5.86
CA HIS A 14 12.56 -7.21 -7.32
C HIS A 14 11.12 -6.88 -7.76
N PHE A 15 10.63 -5.69 -7.39
CA PHE A 15 9.28 -5.25 -7.79
C PHE A 15 9.05 -5.34 -9.31
N ASP A 16 10.10 -5.18 -10.11
CA ASP A 16 10.11 -5.31 -11.57
C ASP A 16 9.57 -6.67 -12.06
N GLN A 17 9.85 -7.75 -11.32
CA GLN A 17 9.36 -9.09 -11.64
C GLN A 17 7.90 -9.29 -11.20
N HIS A 18 7.51 -8.63 -10.11
CA HIS A 18 6.18 -8.75 -9.53
C HIS A 18 5.12 -8.01 -10.36
N TRP A 19 5.35 -6.75 -10.75
CA TRP A 19 4.33 -5.97 -11.47
C TRP A 19 3.97 -6.60 -12.83
N GLN A 20 4.94 -7.19 -13.54
CA GLN A 20 4.68 -7.87 -14.80
C GLN A 20 3.72 -9.04 -14.61
N THR A 21 3.95 -9.84 -13.56
CA THR A 21 3.06 -10.95 -13.20
C THR A 21 1.67 -10.43 -12.85
N TYR A 22 1.57 -9.34 -12.08
CA TYR A 22 0.28 -8.75 -11.71
C TYR A 22 -0.49 -8.21 -12.92
N LEU A 23 0.15 -7.48 -13.84
CA LEU A 23 -0.52 -7.00 -15.05
C LEU A 23 -1.01 -8.15 -15.92
N GLN A 24 -0.23 -9.21 -16.07
CA GLN A 24 -0.65 -10.40 -16.83
C GLN A 24 -1.86 -11.09 -16.21
N VAL A 25 -1.92 -11.19 -14.88
CA VAL A 25 -3.07 -11.77 -14.18
C VAL A 25 -4.29 -10.85 -14.25
N ALA A 26 -4.11 -9.55 -14.07
CA ALA A 26 -5.20 -8.58 -14.02
C ALA A 26 -5.83 -8.33 -15.40
N LEU A 27 -5.01 -8.21 -16.44
CA LEU A 27 -5.45 -7.89 -17.81
C LEU A 27 -5.69 -9.15 -18.66
N GLY A 28 -5.17 -10.30 -18.22
CA GLY A 28 -5.10 -11.51 -19.03
C GLY A 28 -3.86 -11.54 -19.93
N VAL A 29 -3.44 -12.77 -20.29
CA VAL A 29 -2.24 -13.01 -21.09
C VAL A 29 -2.36 -12.32 -22.45
N GLY A 30 -1.40 -11.43 -22.77
CA GLY A 30 -1.29 -10.74 -24.05
C GLY A 30 -2.02 -9.40 -24.16
N ALA A 31 -2.78 -8.98 -23.13
CA ALA A 31 -3.47 -7.69 -23.11
C ALA A 31 -2.60 -6.51 -22.63
N GLU A 32 -1.43 -6.81 -22.05
CA GLU A 32 -0.52 -5.84 -21.44
C GLU A 32 -0.14 -4.69 -22.40
N GLN A 33 0.31 -5.01 -23.61
CA GLN A 33 0.73 -3.98 -24.56
C GLN A 33 -0.41 -3.02 -24.91
N GLY A 34 -1.61 -3.55 -25.15
CA GLY A 34 -2.78 -2.73 -25.47
C GLY A 34 -3.20 -1.81 -24.31
N PHE A 35 -3.03 -2.28 -23.07
CA PHE A 35 -3.23 -1.44 -21.88
C PHE A 35 -2.18 -0.34 -21.78
N LEU A 36 -0.89 -0.65 -21.95
CA LEU A 36 0.19 0.34 -21.89
C LEU A 36 0.05 1.41 -22.98
N ASP A 37 -0.28 1.00 -24.21
CA ASP A 37 -0.52 1.91 -25.33
C ASP A 37 -1.76 2.80 -25.06
N GLY A 38 -2.84 2.20 -24.56
CA GLY A 38 -4.06 2.92 -24.20
C GLY A 38 -3.85 3.90 -23.04
N PHE A 39 -3.06 3.52 -22.05
CA PHE A 39 -2.65 4.39 -20.95
C PHE A 39 -1.86 5.59 -21.49
N GLN A 40 -0.86 5.34 -22.32
CA GLN A 40 -0.05 6.40 -22.91
C GLN A 40 -0.89 7.35 -23.77
N GLN A 41 -1.85 6.82 -24.52
CA GLN A 41 -2.77 7.65 -25.30
C GLN A 41 -3.68 8.50 -24.40
N ALA A 42 -4.16 7.95 -23.28
CA ALA A 42 -5.08 8.64 -22.38
C ALA A 42 -4.39 9.71 -21.53
N PHE A 43 -3.20 9.42 -21.01
CA PHE A 43 -2.51 10.29 -20.05
C PHE A 43 -1.32 11.05 -20.64
N GLY A 44 -0.86 10.69 -21.83
CA GLY A 44 0.24 11.39 -22.51
C GLY A 44 1.65 11.02 -22.05
N PHE A 45 1.81 9.98 -21.23
CA PHE A 45 3.11 9.46 -20.77
C PHE A 45 3.14 7.92 -20.74
N SER A 46 4.32 7.33 -20.86
CA SER A 46 4.52 5.88 -20.82
C SER A 46 4.54 5.40 -19.37
N LEU A 47 3.49 4.71 -18.94
CA LEU A 47 3.48 4.04 -17.62
C LEU A 47 4.70 3.13 -17.46
N ARG A 48 5.11 2.46 -18.54
CA ARG A 48 6.25 1.55 -18.53
C ARG A 48 7.56 2.30 -18.36
N ASP A 49 7.87 3.20 -19.29
CA ASP A 49 9.21 3.77 -19.42
C ASP A 49 9.44 4.96 -18.46
N ASP A 50 8.38 5.70 -18.13
CA ASP A 50 8.49 6.87 -17.26
C ASP A 50 8.28 6.51 -15.77
N LEU A 51 7.76 5.31 -15.47
CA LEU A 51 7.51 4.86 -14.10
C LEU A 51 8.00 3.44 -13.82
N LEU A 52 7.40 2.41 -14.41
CA LEU A 52 7.62 1.02 -13.97
C LEU A 52 9.06 0.52 -14.14
N THR A 53 9.79 0.99 -15.16
CA THR A 53 11.21 0.64 -15.37
C THR A 53 12.13 1.18 -14.28
N HIS A 54 11.68 2.17 -13.51
CA HIS A 54 12.42 2.80 -12.42
C HIS A 54 12.08 2.22 -11.04
N LEU A 55 11.18 1.24 -10.98
CA LEU A 55 10.69 0.58 -9.77
C LEU A 55 11.26 -0.85 -9.67
N MET A 56 12.54 -0.98 -9.30
CA MET A 56 13.27 -2.26 -9.42
C MET A 56 13.65 -2.91 -8.08
N GLY A 57 13.58 -2.18 -6.97
CA GLY A 57 14.16 -2.65 -5.71
C GLY A 57 13.16 -3.31 -4.76
N ASP A 58 13.44 -3.15 -3.47
CA ASP A 58 12.59 -3.60 -2.38
C ASP A 58 11.25 -2.88 -2.40
N TRP A 59 10.18 -3.58 -2.05
CA TRP A 59 8.85 -2.99 -2.00
C TRP A 59 8.08 -3.43 -0.76
N ALA A 60 7.15 -2.60 -0.33
CA ALA A 60 6.21 -2.89 0.73
C ALA A 60 4.84 -2.34 0.37
N PHE A 61 3.83 -3.20 0.37
CA PHE A 61 2.44 -2.79 0.44
C PHE A 61 2.02 -2.81 1.91
N TYR A 62 1.32 -1.79 2.39
CA TYR A 62 0.79 -1.78 3.74
C TYR A 62 -0.55 -1.07 3.87
N VAL A 63 -1.21 -1.36 4.99
CA VAL A 63 -2.47 -0.77 5.40
C VAL A 63 -2.29 -0.16 6.78
N VAL A 64 -2.74 1.08 6.95
CA VAL A 64 -2.73 1.82 8.21
C VAL A 64 -4.13 2.38 8.49
N PRO A 65 -4.48 2.68 9.74
CA PRO A 65 -5.67 3.46 10.05
C PRO A 65 -5.61 4.83 9.35
N SER A 66 -6.74 5.26 8.79
CA SER A 66 -6.89 6.62 8.26
C SER A 66 -8.37 6.99 8.22
N SER A 67 -8.71 8.17 8.73
CA SER A 67 -10.05 8.75 8.59
C SER A 67 -10.16 9.68 7.39
N GLU A 68 -9.17 9.66 6.49
CA GLU A 68 -9.09 10.51 5.30
C GLU A 68 -9.01 9.64 4.04
N GLY A 69 -9.32 10.25 2.90
CA GLY A 69 -9.18 9.60 1.59
C GLY A 69 -10.43 8.86 1.12
N LEU A 70 -10.30 8.26 -0.06
CA LEU A 70 -11.43 7.65 -0.77
C LEU A 70 -12.14 6.55 0.04
N LEU A 71 -11.38 5.72 0.77
CA LEU A 71 -11.94 4.58 1.51
C LEU A 71 -12.76 5.02 2.72
N ALA A 72 -12.26 5.99 3.48
CA ALA A 72 -12.96 6.53 4.64
C ALA A 72 -14.28 7.19 4.20
N ASP A 73 -14.25 7.98 3.14
CA ASP A 73 -15.40 8.80 2.77
C ASP A 73 -16.43 8.09 1.86
N GLN A 74 -16.04 7.12 1.02
CA GLN A 74 -16.96 6.44 0.09
C GLN A 74 -17.39 5.05 0.55
N ALA A 75 -16.59 4.41 1.40
CA ALA A 75 -16.86 3.05 1.87
C ALA A 75 -17.05 2.98 3.39
N ASP A 76 -16.96 4.11 4.11
CA ASP A 76 -16.98 4.15 5.57
C ASP A 76 -15.94 3.18 6.18
N ILE A 77 -14.79 3.06 5.51
CA ILE A 77 -13.67 2.21 5.93
C ILE A 77 -12.51 3.13 6.30
N ASN A 78 -12.25 3.24 7.61
CA ASN A 78 -11.19 4.08 8.17
C ASN A 78 -9.79 3.48 7.98
N LEU A 79 -9.41 3.20 6.74
CA LEU A 79 -8.13 2.62 6.36
C LEU A 79 -7.52 3.38 5.19
N ALA A 80 -6.20 3.49 5.22
CA ALA A 80 -5.41 3.87 4.07
C ALA A 80 -4.58 2.70 3.58
N VAL A 81 -4.37 2.64 2.27
CA VAL A 81 -3.47 1.69 1.61
C VAL A 81 -2.30 2.43 1.00
N SER A 82 -1.10 1.84 1.05
CA SER A 82 0.06 2.40 0.38
C SER A 82 0.98 1.32 -0.17
N LEU A 83 1.64 1.66 -1.27
CA LEU A 83 2.73 0.92 -1.88
C LEU A 83 3.98 1.80 -1.87
N LEU A 84 5.04 1.28 -1.26
CA LEU A 84 6.39 1.82 -1.29
C LEU A 84 7.24 0.91 -2.17
N VAL A 85 7.97 1.50 -3.09
CA VAL A 85 8.90 0.76 -3.95
C VAL A 85 10.20 1.54 -4.05
N GLN A 86 11.31 0.87 -3.79
CA GLN A 86 12.62 1.45 -3.99
C GLN A 86 12.82 1.81 -5.47
N SER A 87 13.20 3.06 -5.71
CA SER A 87 13.40 3.63 -7.03
C SER A 87 14.88 3.95 -7.26
N ASP A 88 15.28 3.97 -8.53
CA ASP A 88 16.59 4.48 -8.96
C ASP A 88 16.70 6.02 -8.89
N GLY A 89 15.59 6.72 -8.59
CA GLY A 89 15.51 8.17 -8.46
C GLY A 89 15.36 8.92 -9.78
N ALA A 90 15.15 8.23 -10.90
CA ALA A 90 14.99 8.86 -12.21
C ALA A 90 13.53 9.20 -12.57
N ILE A 91 12.57 8.87 -11.70
CA ILE A 91 11.14 9.18 -11.94
C ILE A 91 10.90 10.69 -11.81
N ASP A 92 10.43 11.30 -12.88
CA ASP A 92 9.98 12.70 -12.89
C ASP A 92 8.50 12.80 -12.47
N PHE A 93 8.26 12.74 -11.16
CA PHE A 93 6.91 12.84 -10.61
C PHE A 93 6.22 14.17 -10.92
N LYS A 94 6.98 15.24 -11.16
CA LYS A 94 6.43 16.53 -11.58
C LYS A 94 5.87 16.46 -12.99
N SER A 95 6.60 15.83 -13.91
CA SER A 95 6.11 15.59 -15.27
C SER A 95 4.87 14.69 -15.25
N ILE A 96 4.90 13.60 -14.48
CA ILE A 96 3.74 12.71 -14.31
C ILE A 96 2.52 13.49 -13.76
N ALA A 97 2.72 14.33 -12.75
CA ALA A 97 1.66 15.18 -12.20
C ALA A 97 1.09 16.15 -13.24
N GLY A 98 1.94 16.75 -14.08
CA GLY A 98 1.51 17.60 -15.19
C GLY A 98 0.64 16.84 -16.18
N HIS A 99 1.07 15.65 -16.61
CA HIS A 99 0.32 14.80 -17.53
C HIS A 99 -1.03 14.34 -16.96
N LEU A 100 -1.07 13.93 -15.69
CA LEU A 100 -2.31 13.58 -15.01
C LEU A 100 -3.25 14.78 -14.87
N GLY A 101 -2.70 15.95 -14.56
CA GLY A 101 -3.46 17.20 -14.52
C GLY A 101 -4.09 17.51 -15.88
N ASP A 102 -3.29 17.49 -16.94
CA ASP A 102 -3.74 17.76 -18.32
C ASP A 102 -4.80 16.76 -18.79
N ALA A 103 -4.63 15.46 -18.49
CA ALA A 103 -5.62 14.42 -18.80
C ALA A 103 -6.89 14.55 -17.95
N GLY A 104 -6.77 15.08 -16.73
CA GLY A 104 -7.89 15.38 -15.83
C GLY A 104 -8.71 16.61 -16.25
N LEU A 105 -8.18 17.47 -17.12
CA LEU A 105 -8.87 18.66 -17.65
C LEU A 105 -10.12 18.24 -18.46
N GLY A 106 -11.26 18.19 -17.78
CA GLY A 106 -12.56 17.82 -18.34
C GLY A 106 -13.29 16.71 -17.59
N SER A 107 -12.58 15.94 -16.75
CA SER A 107 -13.17 14.87 -15.93
C SER A 107 -13.50 15.28 -14.50
N GLY A 108 -13.11 16.49 -14.08
CA GLY A 108 -13.32 16.95 -12.72
C GLY A 108 -12.14 16.68 -11.78
N ILE A 109 -10.96 16.37 -12.33
CA ILE A 109 -9.80 15.95 -11.55
C ILE A 109 -8.67 16.96 -11.75
N THR A 110 -7.96 17.28 -10.67
CA THR A 110 -6.74 18.10 -10.69
C THR A 110 -5.65 17.46 -9.84
N VAL A 111 -4.40 17.82 -10.08
CA VAL A 111 -3.24 17.36 -9.31
C VAL A 111 -2.65 18.54 -8.55
N VAL A 112 -2.50 18.39 -7.25
CA VAL A 112 -1.98 19.43 -6.36
C VAL A 112 -0.62 18.98 -5.83
N GLU A 113 0.39 19.84 -6.01
CA GLU A 113 1.70 19.66 -5.41
C GLU A 113 1.63 19.94 -3.91
N ARG A 114 2.22 19.03 -3.11
CA ARG A 114 2.23 19.09 -1.66
C ARG A 114 3.68 19.16 -1.20
N ASP A 115 4.15 20.39 -0.95
CA ASP A 115 5.54 20.63 -0.57
C ASP A 115 5.84 20.16 0.86
N ARG A 116 6.94 19.41 0.99
CA ARG A 116 7.64 19.15 2.25
C ARG A 116 9.14 19.11 1.95
N GLU A 117 9.95 19.76 2.79
CA GLU A 117 11.40 19.84 2.56
C GLU A 117 12.01 18.46 2.30
N GLY A 118 12.65 18.28 1.14
CA GLY A 118 13.35 17.05 0.76
C GLY A 118 12.47 15.94 0.16
N ALA A 119 11.18 16.19 -0.09
CA ALA A 119 10.26 15.25 -0.73
C ALA A 119 9.43 15.93 -1.83
N SER A 120 8.97 15.15 -2.81
CA SER A 120 8.04 15.60 -3.85
C SER A 120 6.80 14.75 -3.79
N TYR A 121 5.69 15.33 -3.32
CA TYR A 121 4.40 14.67 -3.23
C TYR A 121 3.37 15.38 -4.07
N TYR A 122 2.48 14.59 -4.65
CA TYR A 122 1.39 15.03 -5.48
C TYR A 122 0.13 14.32 -5.04
N GLU A 123 -0.96 15.07 -4.96
CA GLU A 123 -2.26 14.56 -4.58
C GLU A 123 -3.23 14.80 -5.73
N VAL A 124 -3.90 13.73 -6.17
CA VAL A 124 -4.96 13.81 -7.15
C VAL A 124 -6.27 14.04 -6.41
N VAL A 125 -6.92 15.16 -6.71
CA VAL A 125 -8.15 15.59 -6.03
C VAL A 125 -9.27 15.84 -7.03
N ASN A 126 -10.50 15.73 -6.55
CA ASN A 126 -11.67 16.20 -7.27
C ASN A 126 -11.72 17.73 -7.22
N GLN A 127 -11.72 18.37 -8.40
CA GLN A 127 -11.66 19.83 -8.54
C GLN A 127 -12.89 20.57 -7.97
N PHE A 128 -14.00 19.87 -7.73
CA PHE A 128 -15.25 20.49 -7.30
C PHE A 128 -15.36 20.64 -5.78
N ASN A 129 -14.62 19.82 -5.02
CA ASN A 129 -14.70 19.77 -3.56
C ASN A 129 -13.35 19.50 -2.88
N ASP A 130 -12.24 19.54 -3.62
CA ASP A 130 -10.88 19.23 -3.16
C ASP A 130 -10.74 17.86 -2.47
N PHE A 131 -11.63 16.92 -2.81
CA PHE A 131 -11.65 15.59 -2.24
C PHE A 131 -10.45 14.75 -2.71
N PRO A 132 -9.63 14.17 -1.81
CA PRO A 132 -8.47 13.37 -2.18
C PRO A 132 -8.87 12.00 -2.76
N ILE A 133 -8.33 11.67 -3.93
CA ILE A 133 -8.59 10.41 -4.63
C ILE A 133 -7.43 9.43 -4.41
N PHE A 134 -6.20 9.88 -4.66
CA PHE A 134 -4.98 9.14 -4.38
C PHE A 134 -3.79 10.11 -4.32
N ALA A 135 -2.71 9.67 -3.70
CA ALA A 135 -1.46 10.42 -3.62
C ALA A 135 -0.28 9.61 -4.14
N PHE A 136 0.73 10.30 -4.64
CA PHE A 136 1.97 9.68 -5.09
C PHE A 136 3.16 10.63 -4.93
N GLY A 137 4.38 10.08 -4.95
CA GLY A 137 5.57 10.90 -4.83
C GLY A 137 6.85 10.12 -4.56
N SER A 138 7.89 10.84 -4.13
CA SER A 138 9.15 10.24 -3.73
C SER A 138 9.80 10.90 -2.53
N GLU A 139 10.48 10.08 -1.71
CA GLU A 139 11.28 10.48 -0.57
C GLU A 139 12.29 9.37 -0.23
N ALA A 140 13.50 9.76 0.18
CA ALA A 140 14.54 8.84 0.67
C ALA A 140 14.84 7.62 -0.22
N GLY A 141 14.73 7.76 -1.55
CA GLY A 141 14.98 6.68 -2.52
C GLY A 141 13.81 5.73 -2.76
N TYR A 142 12.62 6.06 -2.28
CA TYR A 142 11.38 5.31 -2.54
C TYR A 142 10.42 6.14 -3.38
N ALA A 143 9.81 5.49 -4.37
CA ALA A 143 8.56 5.90 -4.97
C ALA A 143 7.39 5.40 -4.11
N MET A 144 6.36 6.21 -3.97
CA MET A 144 5.21 5.92 -3.12
C MET A 144 3.91 6.18 -3.86
N PHE A 145 2.93 5.34 -3.59
CA PHE A 145 1.56 5.47 -4.05
C PHE A 145 0.64 5.14 -2.87
N GLY A 146 -0.44 5.90 -2.68
CA GLY A 146 -1.37 5.62 -1.59
C GLY A 146 -2.76 6.16 -1.85
N SER A 147 -3.72 5.68 -1.06
CA SER A 147 -5.11 6.16 -1.09
C SER A 147 -5.25 7.63 -0.70
N ASP A 148 -4.28 8.15 0.05
CA ASP A 148 -4.23 9.52 0.53
C ASP A 148 -2.79 9.92 0.83
N LEU A 149 -2.58 11.22 1.04
CA LEU A 149 -1.25 11.79 1.29
C LEU A 149 -0.66 11.31 2.61
N SER A 150 -1.48 11.14 3.65
CA SER A 150 -1.02 10.69 4.97
C SER A 150 -0.40 9.29 4.87
N ALA A 151 -1.01 8.42 4.07
CA ALA A 151 -0.57 7.04 3.86
C ALA A 151 0.87 6.98 3.39
N ILE A 152 1.26 7.85 2.45
CA ILE A 152 2.61 7.86 1.85
C ILE A 152 3.62 8.67 2.68
N GLN A 153 3.17 9.64 3.49
CA GLN A 153 4.05 10.46 4.32
C GLN A 153 4.43 9.81 5.66
N THR A 154 3.49 9.07 6.25
CA THR A 154 3.63 8.50 7.61
C THR A 154 4.89 7.65 7.82
N PRO A 155 5.36 6.82 6.85
CA PRO A 155 6.62 6.08 7.00
C PRO A 155 7.86 6.95 7.31
N PHE A 156 7.83 8.23 6.93
CA PHE A 156 8.95 9.17 7.04
C PHE A 156 8.72 10.28 8.08
N THR A 157 7.48 10.45 8.55
CA THR A 157 7.13 11.44 9.58
C THR A 157 6.92 10.81 10.96
N ALA A 158 6.54 9.53 11.00
CA ALA A 158 6.18 8.88 12.26
C ALA A 158 7.38 8.76 13.19
N ASN A 159 7.16 9.12 14.46
CA ASN A 159 8.14 8.95 15.53
C ASN A 159 8.23 7.50 16.04
N THR A 160 7.35 6.63 15.55
CA THR A 160 7.22 5.23 15.95
C THR A 160 7.28 4.33 14.72
N ASN A 161 7.91 3.16 14.86
CA ASN A 161 8.18 2.22 13.78
C ASN A 161 7.56 0.86 14.12
N LEU A 162 7.01 0.16 13.12
CA LEU A 162 6.45 -1.18 13.23
C LEU A 162 7.40 -2.17 13.93
N LEU A 163 8.70 -2.08 13.67
CA LEU A 163 9.69 -2.97 14.32
C LEU A 163 9.74 -2.82 15.85
N ALA A 164 9.24 -1.71 16.38
CA ALA A 164 9.13 -1.45 17.81
C ALA A 164 7.75 -1.76 18.39
N SER A 165 6.76 -2.14 17.56
CA SER A 165 5.44 -2.57 18.02
C SER A 165 5.52 -3.91 18.75
N THR A 166 4.88 -4.00 19.91
CA THR A 166 4.81 -5.24 20.71
C THR A 166 4.18 -6.38 19.92
N ASP A 167 3.11 -6.10 19.18
CA ASP A 167 2.36 -7.10 18.42
C ASP A 167 3.18 -7.63 17.24
N TYR A 168 3.86 -6.72 16.54
CA TYR A 168 4.81 -7.11 15.51
C TYR A 168 5.95 -7.96 16.07
N GLN A 169 6.52 -7.59 17.21
CA GLN A 169 7.58 -8.36 17.87
C GLN A 169 7.11 -9.73 18.33
N ALA A 170 5.87 -9.85 18.80
CA ALA A 170 5.26 -11.13 19.16
C ALA A 170 5.10 -12.03 17.91
N ALA A 171 4.55 -11.50 16.82
CA ALA A 171 4.40 -12.22 15.56
C ALA A 171 5.75 -12.64 14.96
N GLN A 172 6.73 -11.73 14.93
CA GLN A 172 8.09 -11.99 14.46
C GLN A 172 8.84 -13.00 15.36
N GLY A 173 8.60 -12.97 16.67
CA GLY A 173 9.17 -13.91 17.64
C GLY A 173 8.59 -15.32 17.54
N ALA A 174 7.35 -15.46 17.07
CA ALA A 174 6.71 -16.75 16.83
C ALA A 174 7.22 -17.46 15.56
N LEU A 175 7.81 -16.73 14.61
CA LEU A 175 8.39 -17.31 13.41
C LEU A 175 9.65 -18.15 13.74
N PRO A 176 9.91 -19.25 13.00
CA PRO A 176 11.13 -20.03 13.16
C PRO A 176 12.40 -19.17 13.05
N GLY A 177 13.40 -19.50 13.87
CA GLY A 177 14.64 -18.71 13.99
C GLY A 177 15.30 -18.37 12.64
N GLY A 178 15.63 -17.09 12.48
CA GLY A 178 16.30 -16.55 11.29
C GLY A 178 15.36 -16.23 10.11
N MET A 179 14.04 -16.41 10.25
CA MET A 179 13.07 -15.89 9.28
C MET A 179 12.77 -14.42 9.58
N GLN A 180 12.60 -13.63 8.52
CA GLN A 180 12.01 -12.30 8.62
C GLN A 180 10.57 -12.37 8.12
N ALA A 181 9.67 -11.69 8.81
CA ALA A 181 8.30 -11.58 8.36
C ALA A 181 8.26 -10.82 7.01
N THR A 182 7.63 -11.45 6.02
CA THR A 182 7.34 -10.86 4.70
C THR A 182 5.86 -10.57 4.53
N PHE A 183 5.04 -11.06 5.46
CA PHE A 183 3.63 -10.74 5.61
C PHE A 183 3.32 -10.60 7.10
N TYR A 184 2.50 -9.63 7.42
CA TYR A 184 1.94 -9.41 8.74
C TYR A 184 0.51 -8.90 8.59
N LEU A 185 -0.35 -9.35 9.48
CA LEU A 185 -1.74 -8.93 9.60
C LEU A 185 -2.10 -8.94 11.07
N ASP A 186 -2.40 -7.77 11.60
CA ASP A 186 -3.13 -7.58 12.85
C ASP A 186 -4.63 -7.60 12.54
N ILE A 187 -5.24 -8.77 12.72
CA ILE A 187 -6.63 -8.97 12.30
C ILE A 187 -7.61 -8.26 13.23
N GLN A 188 -7.30 -8.19 14.52
CA GLN A 188 -8.18 -7.58 15.53
C GLN A 188 -8.22 -6.07 15.34
N SER A 189 -7.04 -5.44 15.20
CA SER A 189 -6.97 -4.00 14.93
C SER A 189 -7.55 -3.68 13.55
N LEU A 190 -7.31 -4.50 12.53
CA LEU A 190 -7.92 -4.31 11.20
C LEU A 190 -9.45 -4.34 11.27
N PHE A 191 -10.03 -5.35 11.90
CA PHE A 191 -11.48 -5.46 12.04
C PHE A 191 -12.06 -4.38 12.95
N GLY A 192 -11.34 -3.95 13.98
CA GLY A 192 -11.69 -2.79 14.80
C GLY A 192 -11.86 -1.53 13.97
N ASN A 193 -10.85 -1.20 13.15
CA ASN A 193 -10.86 -0.01 12.30
C ASN A 193 -11.98 -0.03 11.25
N ILE A 194 -12.26 -1.20 10.65
CA ILE A 194 -13.40 -1.35 9.72
C ILE A 194 -14.72 -1.15 10.49
N ARG A 195 -14.90 -1.84 11.61
CA ARG A 195 -16.14 -1.82 12.41
C ARG A 195 -16.52 -0.43 12.91
N GLU A 196 -15.53 0.41 13.21
CA GLU A 196 -15.73 1.78 13.70
C GLU A 196 -16.36 2.70 12.65
N GLY A 197 -16.06 2.49 11.37
CA GLY A 197 -16.64 3.29 10.28
C GLY A 197 -18.04 2.85 9.86
N LEU A 198 -18.34 1.54 9.93
CA LEU A 198 -19.61 0.99 9.44
C LEU A 198 -20.86 1.51 10.16
N GLU A 199 -21.95 1.70 9.41
CA GLU A 199 -23.28 2.00 9.92
C GLU A 199 -23.86 0.84 10.76
N PRO A 200 -24.85 1.07 11.65
CA PRO A 200 -25.32 0.04 12.60
C PRO A 200 -25.74 -1.29 11.97
N VAL A 201 -26.41 -1.26 10.82
CA VAL A 201 -26.88 -2.47 10.12
C VAL A 201 -25.72 -3.26 9.50
N GLU A 202 -24.77 -2.54 8.90
CA GLU A 202 -23.57 -3.13 8.28
C GLU A 202 -22.65 -3.69 9.35
N ARG A 203 -22.53 -2.99 10.49
CA ARG A 203 -21.77 -3.42 11.65
C ARG A 203 -22.29 -4.73 12.24
N GLU A 204 -23.61 -4.93 12.30
CA GLU A 204 -24.20 -6.19 12.75
C GLU A 204 -23.79 -7.35 11.82
N SER A 205 -23.97 -7.16 10.51
CA SER A 205 -23.57 -8.15 9.49
C SER A 205 -22.07 -8.43 9.51
N PHE A 206 -21.25 -7.40 9.69
CA PHE A 206 -19.80 -7.51 9.81
C PHE A 206 -19.41 -8.32 11.05
N ASN A 207 -20.02 -8.04 12.21
CA ASN A 207 -19.75 -8.77 13.45
C ASN A 207 -20.08 -10.26 13.34
N GLU A 208 -21.19 -10.62 12.68
CA GLU A 208 -21.55 -12.02 12.44
C GLU A 208 -20.48 -12.75 11.61
N ILE A 209 -19.91 -12.08 10.62
CA ILE A 209 -18.86 -12.64 9.75
C ILE A 209 -17.51 -12.67 10.47
N THR A 210 -17.17 -11.64 11.25
CA THR A 210 -15.87 -11.59 11.95
C THR A 210 -15.83 -12.47 13.19
N ALA A 211 -16.97 -12.90 13.74
CA ALA A 211 -17.04 -13.77 14.91
C ALA A 211 -16.23 -15.08 14.75
N TYR A 212 -16.07 -15.58 13.52
CA TYR A 212 -15.24 -16.76 13.22
C TYR A 212 -13.74 -16.52 13.42
N PHE A 213 -13.32 -15.26 13.52
CA PHE A 213 -11.93 -14.83 13.66
C PHE A 213 -11.65 -14.19 15.02
N ASP A 214 -12.62 -14.15 15.94
CA ASP A 214 -12.46 -13.53 17.27
C ASP A 214 -11.28 -14.11 18.06
N GLN A 215 -10.91 -15.36 17.78
CA GLN A 215 -9.78 -16.03 18.42
C GLN A 215 -8.43 -15.79 17.74
N VAL A 216 -8.42 -15.21 16.53
CA VAL A 216 -7.18 -14.92 15.81
C VAL A 216 -6.76 -13.50 16.14
N GLU A 217 -5.53 -13.32 16.63
CA GLU A 217 -4.99 -11.98 16.91
C GLU A 217 -4.12 -11.50 15.75
N LEU A 218 -3.13 -12.31 15.40
CA LEU A 218 -2.11 -11.94 14.42
C LEU A 218 -1.87 -13.09 13.46
N ILE A 219 -1.61 -12.76 12.20
CA ILE A 219 -1.08 -13.69 11.21
C ILE A 219 0.23 -13.11 10.70
N ALA A 220 1.29 -13.91 10.70
CA ALA A 220 2.54 -13.55 10.06
C ALA A 220 3.04 -14.69 9.18
N SER A 221 3.63 -14.34 8.05
CA SER A 221 4.39 -15.28 7.24
C SER A 221 5.77 -14.74 7.03
N GLY A 222 6.76 -15.61 7.13
CA GLY A 222 8.15 -15.28 6.89
C GLY A 222 8.81 -16.29 5.99
N ASN A 223 9.87 -15.86 5.35
CA ASN A 223 10.69 -16.75 4.54
C ASN A 223 12.16 -16.68 4.93
N ARG A 224 12.88 -17.73 4.59
CA ARG A 224 14.34 -17.75 4.60
C ARG A 224 14.86 -18.60 3.46
N LEU A 225 15.95 -18.17 2.84
CA LEU A 225 16.70 -19.01 1.91
C LEU A 225 17.54 -20.00 2.72
N LEU A 226 17.35 -21.30 2.46
CA LEU A 226 18.18 -22.35 3.05
C LEU A 226 19.43 -22.59 2.21
N ASN A 227 19.25 -22.60 0.88
CA ASN A 227 20.27 -22.79 -0.15
C ASN A 227 19.83 -22.04 -1.43
N PRO A 228 20.72 -21.80 -2.41
CA PRO A 228 20.32 -21.27 -3.71
C PRO A 228 19.18 -22.09 -4.33
N GLY A 229 18.05 -21.44 -4.63
CA GLY A 229 16.86 -22.09 -5.21
C GLY A 229 15.97 -22.85 -4.22
N VAL A 230 16.26 -22.86 -2.91
CA VAL A 230 15.41 -23.48 -1.89
C VAL A 230 15.01 -22.46 -0.83
N ALA A 231 13.75 -22.06 -0.86
CA ALA A 231 13.13 -21.20 0.15
C ALA A 231 12.31 -22.04 1.14
N HIS A 232 12.39 -21.70 2.42
CA HIS A 232 11.51 -22.20 3.46
C HIS A 232 10.58 -21.05 3.88
N ASN A 233 9.28 -21.27 3.71
CA ASN A 233 8.23 -20.35 4.14
C ASN A 233 7.53 -20.94 5.37
N SER A 234 7.24 -20.10 6.37
CA SER A 234 6.44 -20.47 7.53
C SER A 234 5.36 -19.43 7.73
N MET A 235 4.15 -19.89 8.00
CA MET A 235 3.04 -19.06 8.45
C MET A 235 2.73 -19.41 9.90
N VAL A 236 2.55 -18.38 10.72
CA VAL A 236 2.11 -18.50 12.11
C VAL A 236 0.79 -17.75 12.27
N ILE A 237 -0.11 -18.35 13.03
CA ILE A 237 -1.39 -17.76 13.42
C ILE A 237 -1.33 -17.71 14.94
N LEU A 238 -1.32 -16.50 15.49
CA LEU A 238 -1.36 -16.27 16.93
C LEU A 238 -2.81 -16.14 17.34
N LEU A 239 -3.17 -16.88 18.38
CA LEU A 239 -4.52 -16.90 18.91
C LEU A 239 -4.56 -16.13 20.23
N SER A 240 -5.70 -15.51 20.53
CA SER A 240 -5.94 -14.87 21.81
C SER A 240 -5.81 -15.88 22.95
N GLY A 241 -5.04 -15.52 23.97
CA GLY A 241 -4.95 -16.32 25.19
C GLY A 241 -6.29 -16.31 25.94
N GLU A 242 -6.75 -17.48 26.40
CA GLU A 242 -7.83 -17.59 27.38
C GLU A 242 -7.46 -16.95 28.74
#